data_AF-A0A2V9D4M2-F1
#
_entry.id   AF-A0A2V9D4M2-F1
#
_cell.length_a   1.000
_cell.length_b   1.000
_cell.length_c   1.000
_cell.angle_alpha   90.00
_cell.angle_beta   90.00
_cell.angle_gamma   90.00
#
_symmetry.space_group_name_H-M   'P 1'
#
loop_
_entity.id
_entity.type
_entity.pdbx_description
1 polymer ?
#
loop_
_entity_poly.entity_id
_entity_poly.type
_entity_poly.pdbx_seq_one_letter_code
_entity_poly.pdbx_strand_id
1 'polypeptide(L)'
;PGGTIRDLSAVVGDYGRYSEIYRPTLIKADLIDSSDDEQKVSIVWVQRVLFVTAAFYTELDSKYVALNSRQGYMTFSTNRVQQIEHHGEKDEHRLAPDEGSGYLWRLVSFARFEERDGGLYLELEVIGLSKDLPGSLRWLFKPVIDHVPRQALAMKLDQTRQALKSRAATRASSALLPTVH
;
A
#
# COMPACT_ATOMS: atom_id res chain seq x y z
N PRO A 1 -11.15 -2.16 -17.16
CA PRO A 1 -12.12 -1.45 -18.03
C PRO A 1 -12.99 -0.49 -17.19
N GLY A 2 -13.18 0.74 -17.67
CA GLY A 2 -14.10 1.73 -17.09
C GLY A 2 -13.59 2.52 -15.87
N GLY A 3 -12.43 2.18 -15.31
CA GLY A 3 -11.79 2.95 -14.24
C GLY A 3 -11.08 4.18 -14.77
N THR A 4 -11.01 5.22 -13.94
CA THR A 4 -10.38 6.52 -14.23
C THR A 4 -9.35 6.89 -13.14
N ILE A 5 -8.48 7.86 -13.41
CA ILE A 5 -7.59 8.48 -12.43
C ILE A 5 -8.40 9.10 -11.30
N ARG A 6 -9.57 9.70 -11.59
CA ARG A 6 -10.47 10.20 -10.54
C ARG A 6 -10.91 9.06 -9.61
N ASP A 7 -11.28 7.91 -10.17
CA ASP A 7 -11.65 6.74 -9.36
C ASP A 7 -10.45 6.25 -8.54
N LEU A 8 -9.22 6.28 -9.09
CA LEU A 8 -7.98 5.94 -8.39
C LEU A 8 -7.70 6.89 -7.22
N SER A 9 -7.70 8.20 -7.45
CA SER A 9 -7.49 9.21 -6.41
C SER A 9 -8.49 9.04 -5.26
N ALA A 10 -9.75 8.72 -5.56
CA ALA A 10 -10.77 8.47 -4.56
C ALA A 10 -10.58 7.15 -3.78
N VAL A 11 -9.83 6.19 -4.31
CA VAL A 11 -9.46 4.96 -3.59
C VAL A 11 -8.20 5.19 -2.75
N VAL A 12 -7.15 5.78 -3.34
CA VAL A 12 -5.85 5.93 -2.67
C VAL A 12 -5.81 7.08 -1.64
N GLY A 13 -6.69 8.07 -1.77
CA GLY A 13 -6.86 9.12 -0.76
C GLY A 13 -7.74 8.72 0.43
N ASP A 14 -8.41 7.56 0.37
CA ASP A 14 -9.39 7.13 1.38
C ASP A 14 -8.73 6.24 2.45
N TYR A 15 -7.75 6.80 3.16
CA TYR A 15 -6.95 6.09 4.16
C TYR A 15 -7.80 5.41 5.25
N GLY A 16 -8.93 6.02 5.62
CA GLY A 16 -9.87 5.46 6.60
C GLY A 16 -10.46 4.11 6.19
N ARG A 17 -10.49 3.80 4.89
CA ARG A 17 -11.01 2.53 4.34
C ARG A 17 -9.93 1.54 3.94
N TYR A 18 -8.65 1.86 4.13
CA TYR A 18 -7.56 0.95 3.75
C TYR A 18 -7.64 -0.39 4.47
N SER A 19 -8.09 -0.40 5.73
CA SER A 19 -8.29 -1.61 6.50
C SER A 19 -9.46 -2.47 6.01
N GLU A 20 -10.33 -1.96 5.13
CA GLU A 20 -11.39 -2.71 4.45
C GLU A 20 -10.92 -3.19 3.08
N ILE A 21 -10.28 -2.29 2.32
CA ILE A 21 -9.87 -2.51 0.93
C ILE A 21 -8.72 -3.51 0.84
N TYR A 22 -7.72 -3.38 1.71
CA TYR A 22 -6.46 -4.13 1.62
C TYR A 22 -6.34 -5.25 2.67
N ARG A 23 -7.48 -5.80 3.11
CA ARG A 23 -7.51 -6.95 4.03
C ARG A 23 -6.87 -8.19 3.41
N PRO A 24 -6.27 -9.08 4.20
CA PRO A 24 -6.03 -8.97 5.64
C PRO A 24 -4.73 -8.22 5.98
N THR A 25 -4.04 -7.67 4.98
CA THR A 25 -2.63 -7.22 5.09
C THR A 25 -2.51 -5.87 5.77
N LEU A 26 -3.34 -4.88 5.41
CA LEU A 26 -3.33 -3.59 6.09
C LEU A 26 -4.36 -3.60 7.22
N ILE A 27 -3.88 -3.31 8.43
CA ILE A 27 -4.68 -3.27 9.64
C ILE A 27 -5.24 -1.87 9.86
N LYS A 28 -4.42 -0.85 9.64
CA LYS A 28 -4.79 0.55 9.84
C LYS A 28 -3.96 1.46 8.94
N ALA A 29 -4.57 2.54 8.48
CA ALA A 29 -3.85 3.66 7.89
C ALA A 29 -4.46 4.97 8.40
N ASP A 30 -3.60 5.94 8.68
CA ASP A 30 -4.00 7.27 9.14
C ASP A 30 -3.19 8.33 8.37
N LEU A 31 -3.87 9.35 7.86
CA LEU A 31 -3.22 10.56 7.34
C LEU A 31 -2.66 11.36 8.53
N ILE A 32 -1.35 11.60 8.54
CA ILE A 32 -0.67 12.40 9.57
C ILE A 32 -0.69 13.87 9.17
N ASP A 33 -0.33 14.14 7.92
CA ASP A 33 -0.20 15.50 7.40
C ASP A 33 -0.45 15.51 5.88
N SER A 34 -0.87 16.65 5.35
CA SER A 34 -1.14 16.83 3.93
C SER A 34 -0.84 18.26 3.51
N SER A 35 -0.02 18.42 2.47
CA SER A 35 0.28 19.70 1.84
C SER A 35 0.32 19.53 0.33
N ASP A 36 -0.61 20.18 -0.37
CA ASP A 36 -0.74 20.11 -1.83
C ASP A 36 -0.73 18.65 -2.35
N ASP A 37 0.32 18.28 -3.09
CA ASP A 37 0.52 16.95 -3.67
C ASP A 37 1.33 16.00 -2.77
N GLU A 38 1.72 16.44 -1.58
CA GLU A 38 2.52 15.68 -0.62
C GLU A 38 1.70 15.31 0.62
N GLN A 39 1.85 14.08 1.08
CA GLN A 39 1.13 13.55 2.23
C GLN A 39 2.06 12.72 3.09
N LYS A 40 1.91 12.86 4.40
CA LYS A 40 2.54 11.97 5.37
C LYS A 40 1.49 11.04 5.95
N VAL A 41 1.76 9.74 5.91
CA VAL A 41 0.79 8.70 6.27
C VAL A 41 1.44 7.70 7.21
N SER A 42 0.70 7.23 8.21
CA SER A 42 1.08 6.04 8.97
C SER A 42 0.27 4.83 8.55
N ILE A 43 0.91 3.67 8.50
CA ILE A 43 0.27 2.39 8.16
C ILE A 43 0.74 1.32 9.13
N VAL A 44 -0.19 0.55 9.66
CA VAL A 44 0.07 -0.73 10.35
C VAL A 44 -0.32 -1.86 9.41
N TRP A 45 0.61 -2.76 9.14
CA TRP A 45 0.37 -3.88 8.25
C TRP A 45 1.07 -5.15 8.74
N VAL A 46 0.51 -6.28 8.34
CA VAL A 46 0.96 -7.62 8.70
C VAL A 46 1.35 -8.38 7.46
N GLN A 47 2.45 -9.12 7.56
CA GLN A 47 2.92 -10.03 6.55
C GLN A 47 2.98 -11.43 7.17
N ARG A 48 2.19 -12.34 6.61
CA ARG A 48 2.17 -13.74 7.02
C ARG A 48 2.85 -14.58 5.96
N VAL A 49 3.91 -15.28 6.35
CA VAL A 49 4.67 -16.15 5.44
C VAL A 49 5.04 -17.41 6.18
N LEU A 50 4.53 -18.55 5.68
CA LEU A 50 4.69 -19.86 6.33
C LEU A 50 4.26 -19.76 7.81
N PHE A 51 5.19 -19.90 8.74
CA PHE A 51 4.99 -19.84 10.18
C PHE A 51 5.43 -18.50 10.81
N VAL A 52 5.89 -17.54 10.00
CA VAL A 52 6.35 -16.23 10.47
C VAL A 52 5.26 -15.19 10.21
N THR A 53 4.76 -14.57 11.28
CA THR A 53 3.94 -13.36 11.20
C THR A 53 4.82 -12.18 11.60
N ALA A 54 5.03 -11.25 10.67
CA ALA A 54 5.70 -10.00 10.94
C ALA A 54 4.68 -8.86 10.84
N ALA A 55 4.63 -8.00 11.85
CA ALA A 55 3.80 -6.81 11.85
C ALA A 55 4.71 -5.58 11.86
N PHE A 56 4.30 -4.54 11.13
CA PHE A 56 5.07 -3.32 10.97
C PHE A 56 4.20 -2.10 11.16
N TYR A 57 4.73 -1.14 11.91
CA TYR A 57 4.30 0.25 11.89
C TYR A 57 5.24 1.03 10.96
N THR A 58 4.68 1.74 9.99
CA THR A 58 5.45 2.57 9.05
C THR A 58 4.89 3.97 8.98
N GLU A 59 5.76 4.97 8.95
CA GLU A 59 5.43 6.32 8.45
C GLU A 59 6.07 6.47 7.08
N LEU A 60 5.30 6.98 6.12
CA LEU A 60 5.76 7.23 4.76
C LEU A 60 5.35 8.61 4.28
N ASP A 61 6.21 9.19 3.45
CA ASP A 61 5.83 10.31 2.59
C ASP A 61 5.30 9.75 1.28
N SER A 62 4.21 10.34 0.81
CA SER A 62 3.58 10.09 -0.47
C SER A 62 3.58 11.38 -1.28
N LYS A 63 3.97 11.31 -2.54
CA LYS A 63 3.90 12.45 -3.47
C LYS A 63 3.15 12.06 -4.72
N TYR A 64 2.18 12.88 -5.10
CA TYR A 64 1.44 12.75 -6.35
C TYR A 64 2.05 13.67 -7.42
N VAL A 65 2.14 13.19 -8.67
CA VAL A 65 2.61 14.00 -9.79
C VAL A 65 1.73 13.73 -11.00
N ALA A 66 0.98 14.74 -11.43
CA ALA A 66 0.30 14.72 -12.73
C ALA A 66 1.29 15.07 -13.84
N LEU A 67 1.45 14.19 -14.83
CA LEU A 67 2.23 14.49 -16.03
C LEU A 67 1.36 15.14 -17.10
N ASN A 68 0.09 14.72 -17.21
CA ASN A 68 -0.97 15.36 -17.97
C ASN A 68 -2.34 14.90 -17.46
N SER A 69 -3.43 15.22 -18.18
CA SER A 69 -4.79 14.86 -17.78
C SER A 69 -5.12 13.36 -17.80
N ARG A 70 -4.24 12.52 -18.37
CA ARG A 70 -4.44 11.07 -18.55
C ARG A 70 -3.33 10.22 -17.95
N GLN A 71 -2.25 10.80 -17.44
CA GLN A 71 -1.13 10.04 -16.91
C GLN A 71 -0.43 10.76 -15.75
N GLY A 72 0.14 9.98 -14.85
CA GLY A 72 0.89 10.49 -13.71
C GLY A 72 1.54 9.37 -12.92
N TYR A 73 2.13 9.73 -11.79
CA TYR A 73 2.71 8.77 -10.87
C TYR A 73 2.59 9.23 -9.42
N MET A 74 2.71 8.26 -8.51
CA MET A 74 2.89 8.50 -7.08
C MET A 74 4.19 7.86 -6.62
N THR A 75 4.91 8.55 -5.73
CA THR A 75 6.08 8.01 -5.05
C THR A 75 5.79 7.84 -3.58
N PHE A 76 6.24 6.74 -2.99
CA PHE A 76 6.11 6.47 -1.57
C PHE A 76 7.49 6.15 -0.99
N SER A 77 7.87 6.80 0.11
CA SER A 77 9.14 6.55 0.79
C SER A 77 8.90 6.43 2.28
N THR A 78 9.35 5.33 2.90
CA THR A 78 9.24 5.17 4.35
C THR A 78 10.29 6.04 5.06
N ASN A 79 9.83 6.89 5.97
CA ASN A 79 10.68 7.65 6.87
C ASN A 79 10.93 6.91 8.19
N ARG A 80 9.98 6.06 8.58
CA ARG A 80 10.04 5.25 9.79
C ARG A 80 9.51 3.87 9.50
N VAL A 81 10.22 2.85 9.96
CA VAL A 81 9.80 1.45 9.95
C VAL A 81 10.13 0.88 11.32
N GLN A 82 9.11 0.35 12.00
CA GLN A 82 9.23 -0.29 13.30
C GLN A 82 8.50 -1.63 13.26
N GLN A 83 9.19 -2.69 13.66
CA GLN A 83 8.56 -4.00 13.81
C GLN A 83 7.70 -4.00 15.09
N ILE A 84 6.56 -4.69 15.01
CA ILE A 84 5.68 -4.95 16.15
C ILE A 84 5.85 -6.42 16.51
N GLU A 85 6.33 -6.68 17.71
CA GLU A 85 6.43 -8.04 18.25
C GLU A 85 5.13 -8.41 18.96
N HIS A 86 4.85 -9.72 19.03
CA HIS A 86 3.67 -10.26 19.69
C HIS A 86 2.35 -9.65 19.19
N HIS A 87 2.28 -9.33 17.88
CA HIS A 87 1.12 -8.66 17.32
C HIS A 87 -0.17 -9.49 17.48
N GLY A 88 -1.16 -8.91 18.13
CA GLY A 88 -2.42 -9.57 18.50
C GLY A 88 -2.38 -10.35 19.82
N GLU A 89 -1.25 -10.37 20.53
CA GLU A 89 -1.07 -10.98 21.85
C GLU A 89 -1.07 -9.90 22.96
N LYS A 90 -1.06 -10.31 24.23
CA LYS A 90 -1.19 -9.38 25.37
C LYS A 90 0.04 -8.49 25.56
N ASP A 91 1.19 -8.97 25.12
CA ASP A 91 2.51 -8.35 25.20
C ASP A 91 2.91 -7.69 23.86
N GLU A 92 1.93 -7.36 23.01
CA GLU A 92 2.17 -6.58 21.79
C GLU A 92 2.93 -5.29 22.10
N HIS A 93 4.06 -5.09 21.44
CA HIS A 93 4.83 -3.86 21.58
C HIS A 93 5.61 -3.53 20.30
N ARG A 94 5.82 -2.23 20.08
CA ARG A 94 6.62 -1.72 18.96
C ARG A 94 8.08 -1.62 19.39
N LEU A 95 8.97 -2.24 18.62
CA LEU A 95 10.42 -2.08 18.79
C LEU A 95 10.86 -0.68 18.37
N ALA A 96 11.98 -0.19 18.89
CA ALA A 96 12.51 1.09 18.42
C ALA A 96 12.92 0.99 16.94
N PRO A 97 13.02 2.12 16.22
CA PRO A 97 13.60 2.11 14.88
C PRO A 97 14.94 1.37 14.88
N ASP A 98 15.19 0.56 13.86
CA ASP A 98 16.43 -0.19 13.67
C ASP A 98 16.71 -1.37 14.64
N GLU A 99 15.84 -1.65 15.63
CA GLU A 99 15.97 -2.78 16.57
C GLU A 99 15.26 -4.06 16.11
N GLY A 100 14.44 -4.00 15.07
CA GLY A 100 13.73 -5.16 14.54
C GLY A 100 14.65 -6.20 13.88
N SER A 101 14.05 -7.26 13.36
CA SER A 101 14.74 -8.40 12.72
C SER A 101 15.69 -8.05 11.57
N GLY A 102 15.64 -6.82 11.05
CA GLY A 102 16.38 -6.39 9.86
C GLY A 102 15.75 -6.85 8.55
N TYR A 103 14.69 -7.68 8.59
CA TYR A 103 13.98 -8.17 7.40
C TYR A 103 13.45 -7.02 6.54
N LEU A 104 12.86 -6.01 7.18
CA LEU A 104 12.42 -4.80 6.53
C LEU A 104 13.03 -3.58 7.21
N TRP A 105 13.86 -2.86 6.46
CA TRP A 105 14.49 -1.65 6.94
C TRP A 105 13.89 -0.39 6.30
N ARG A 106 13.70 -0.39 4.98
CA ARG A 106 13.11 0.73 4.22
C ARG A 106 12.31 0.21 3.03
N LEU A 107 11.32 0.99 2.62
CA LEU A 107 10.59 0.81 1.38
C LEU A 107 10.59 2.10 0.57
N VAL A 108 10.86 1.96 -0.72
CA VAL A 108 10.59 2.99 -1.73
C VAL A 108 9.69 2.36 -2.78
N SER A 109 8.62 3.05 -3.16
CA SER A 109 7.65 2.54 -4.13
C SER A 109 7.28 3.60 -5.16
N PHE A 110 6.99 3.15 -6.38
CA PHE A 110 6.54 3.97 -7.48
C PHE A 110 5.26 3.36 -8.05
N ALA A 111 4.17 4.14 -8.05
CA ALA A 111 2.94 3.75 -8.71
C ALA A 111 2.74 4.62 -9.96
N ARG A 112 2.80 4.02 -11.15
CA ARG A 112 2.58 4.70 -12.42
C ARG A 112 1.18 4.39 -12.92
N PHE A 113 0.45 5.40 -13.38
CA PHE A 113 -0.93 5.22 -13.84
C PHE A 113 -1.21 5.98 -15.13
N GLU A 114 -2.02 5.36 -16.00
CA GLU A 114 -2.37 5.87 -17.33
C GLU A 114 -3.81 5.49 -17.69
N GLU A 115 -4.62 6.46 -18.11
CA GLU A 115 -5.90 6.21 -18.77
C GLU A 115 -5.70 5.96 -20.26
N ARG A 116 -5.99 4.73 -20.70
CA ARG A 116 -5.91 4.32 -22.11
C ARG A 116 -6.96 3.25 -22.40
N ASP A 117 -7.40 3.17 -23.66
CA ASP A 117 -8.30 2.12 -24.15
C ASP A 117 -9.62 2.00 -23.35
N GLY A 118 -10.12 3.13 -22.84
CA GLY A 118 -11.33 3.16 -22.01
C GLY A 118 -11.17 2.55 -20.61
N GLY A 119 -9.95 2.49 -20.09
CA GLY A 119 -9.67 2.05 -18.73
C GLY A 119 -8.42 2.67 -18.13
N LEU A 120 -8.13 2.25 -16.90
CA LEU A 120 -6.96 2.67 -16.14
C LEU A 120 -5.95 1.52 -16.05
N TYR A 121 -4.72 1.79 -16.44
CA TYR A 121 -3.56 0.97 -16.18
C TYR A 121 -2.87 1.48 -14.92
N LEU A 122 -2.50 0.56 -14.03
CA LEU A 122 -1.78 0.84 -12.81
C LEU A 122 -0.62 -0.13 -12.70
N GLU A 123 0.60 0.40 -12.66
CA GLU A 123 1.82 -0.33 -12.39
C GLU A 123 2.32 0.06 -11.00
N LEU A 124 2.77 -0.92 -10.23
CA LEU A 124 3.36 -0.72 -8.92
C LEU A 124 4.73 -1.40 -8.86
N GLU A 125 5.75 -0.61 -8.59
CA GLU A 125 7.11 -1.04 -8.35
C GLU A 125 7.48 -0.76 -6.90
N VAL A 126 8.06 -1.74 -6.21
CA VAL A 126 8.43 -1.62 -4.80
C VAL A 126 9.84 -2.15 -4.60
N ILE A 127 10.69 -1.33 -3.99
CA ILE A 127 12.06 -1.63 -3.61
C ILE A 127 12.08 -1.72 -2.08
N GLY A 128 12.28 -2.94 -1.57
CA GLY A 128 12.50 -3.19 -0.15
C GLY A 128 13.98 -3.32 0.15
N LEU A 129 14.43 -2.65 1.21
CA LEU A 129 15.78 -2.78 1.75
C LEU A 129 15.72 -3.57 3.05
N SER A 130 16.61 -4.55 3.19
CA SER A 130 16.87 -5.29 4.42
C SER A 130 18.24 -4.91 4.96
N LYS A 131 18.45 -4.98 6.28
CA LYS A 131 19.80 -4.89 6.87
C LYS A 131 20.51 -6.23 6.81
N ASP A 132 21.79 -6.23 7.14
CA ASP A 132 22.57 -7.47 7.32
C ASP A 132 21.90 -8.38 8.34
N LEU A 133 21.24 -9.42 7.83
CA LEU A 133 20.69 -10.49 8.62
C LEU A 133 21.86 -11.37 9.11
N PRO A 134 21.93 -11.72 10.41
CA PRO A 134 22.88 -12.71 10.89
C PRO A 134 22.79 -14.00 10.04
N GLY A 135 23.91 -14.67 9.79
CA GLY A 135 24.01 -15.76 8.80
C GLY A 135 22.94 -16.86 8.95
N SER A 136 22.50 -17.18 10.17
CA SER A 136 21.42 -18.13 10.45
C SER A 136 20.02 -17.63 10.06
N LEU A 137 19.74 -16.32 10.19
CA LEU A 137 18.47 -15.71 9.77
C LEU A 137 18.38 -15.60 8.25
N ARG A 138 19.50 -15.35 7.56
CA ARG A 138 19.52 -15.15 6.11
C ARG A 138 18.96 -16.36 5.32
N TRP A 139 19.21 -17.59 5.79
CA TRP A 139 18.64 -18.80 5.17
C TRP A 139 17.12 -18.90 5.36
N LEU A 140 16.62 -18.57 6.55
CA LEU A 140 15.18 -18.61 6.88
C LEU A 140 14.38 -17.60 6.05
N PHE A 141 14.92 -16.40 5.84
CA PHE A 141 14.24 -15.32 5.12
C PHE A 141 14.45 -15.35 3.60
N LYS A 142 15.41 -16.12 3.08
CA LYS A 142 15.68 -16.21 1.63
C LYS A 142 14.45 -16.51 0.75
N PRO A 143 13.63 -17.55 1.02
CA PRO A 143 12.42 -17.80 0.22
C PRO A 143 11.38 -16.67 0.34
N VAL A 144 11.36 -15.98 1.48
CA VAL A 144 10.50 -14.82 1.74
C VAL A 144 10.92 -13.64 0.88
N ILE A 145 12.23 -13.39 0.75
CA ILE A 145 12.80 -12.31 -0.05
C ILE A 145 12.49 -12.50 -1.55
N ASP A 146 12.58 -13.73 -2.05
CA ASP A 146 12.52 -13.98 -3.50
C ASP A 146 11.08 -14.04 -4.06
N HIS A 147 10.08 -14.47 -3.28
CA HIS A 147 8.73 -14.79 -3.81
C HIS A 147 7.57 -14.00 -3.21
N VAL A 148 7.65 -13.66 -1.92
CA VAL A 148 6.52 -13.02 -1.22
C VAL A 148 6.23 -11.60 -1.70
N PRO A 149 7.23 -10.76 -2.05
CA PRO A 149 6.95 -9.43 -2.56
C PRO A 149 6.04 -9.46 -3.80
N ARG A 150 6.29 -10.37 -4.74
CA ARG A 150 5.49 -10.46 -5.98
C ARG A 150 4.04 -10.82 -5.70
N GLN A 151 3.78 -11.81 -4.83
CA GLN A 151 2.42 -12.21 -4.49
C GLN A 151 1.68 -11.11 -3.72
N ALA A 152 2.35 -10.46 -2.78
CA ALA A 152 1.78 -9.34 -2.03
C ALA A 152 1.40 -8.17 -2.94
N LEU A 153 2.24 -7.84 -3.92
CA LEU A 153 1.96 -6.78 -4.90
C LEU A 153 0.82 -7.15 -5.84
N ALA A 154 0.78 -8.40 -6.34
CA ALA A 154 -0.31 -8.87 -7.18
C ALA A 154 -1.66 -8.81 -6.44
N MET A 155 -1.69 -9.22 -5.17
CA MET A 155 -2.89 -9.12 -4.32
C MET A 155 -3.31 -7.66 -4.12
N LYS A 156 -2.38 -6.76 -3.79
CA LYS A 156 -2.69 -5.32 -3.64
C LYS A 156 -3.27 -4.73 -4.93
N LEU A 157 -2.67 -5.01 -6.08
CA LEU A 157 -3.15 -4.53 -7.37
C LEU A 157 -4.55 -5.07 -7.70
N ASP A 158 -4.83 -6.33 -7.37
CA ASP A 158 -6.17 -6.90 -7.55
C ASP A 158 -7.20 -6.24 -6.64
N GLN A 159 -6.86 -6.00 -5.37
CA GLN A 159 -7.72 -5.29 -4.42
C GLN A 159 -8.02 -3.86 -4.87
N THR A 160 -7.00 -3.11 -5.32
CA THR A 160 -7.19 -1.78 -5.91
C THR A 160 -8.11 -1.86 -7.13
N ARG A 161 -7.92 -2.85 -8.01
CA ARG A 161 -8.80 -3.07 -9.17
C ARG A 161 -10.24 -3.35 -8.75
N GLN A 162 -10.47 -4.15 -7.71
CA GLN A 162 -11.82 -4.44 -7.21
C GLN A 162 -12.49 -3.17 -6.64
N ALA A 163 -11.78 -2.40 -5.82
CA ALA A 163 -12.28 -1.12 -5.28
C ALA A 163 -12.62 -0.13 -6.40
N LEU A 164 -11.77 -0.05 -7.43
CA LEU A 164 -12.01 0.77 -8.62
C LEU A 164 -13.26 0.34 -9.39
N LYS A 165 -13.47 -0.97 -9.59
CA LYS A 165 -14.66 -1.49 -10.27
C LYS A 165 -15.93 -1.13 -9.51
N SER A 166 -15.93 -1.26 -8.19
CA SER A 166 -17.08 -0.90 -7.34
C SER A 166 -17.41 0.59 -7.49
N ARG A 167 -16.41 1.48 -7.45
CA ARG A 167 -16.61 2.92 -7.64
C ARG A 167 -17.09 3.27 -9.05
N ALA A 168 -16.48 2.68 -10.08
CA ALA A 168 -16.89 2.90 -11.47
C ALA A 168 -18.35 2.48 -11.71
N ALA A 169 -18.78 1.37 -11.10
CA ALA A 169 -20.18 0.92 -11.13
C ALA A 169 -21.11 1.92 -10.43
N THR A 170 -20.76 2.39 -9.23
CA THR A 170 -21.54 3.43 -8.52
C THR A 170 -21.66 4.69 -9.37
N ARG A 171 -20.57 5.17 -9.97
CA ARG A 171 -20.55 6.34 -10.84
C ARG A 171 -21.44 6.16 -12.08
N ALA A 172 -21.39 5.00 -12.73
CA ALA A 172 -22.24 4.68 -13.87
C ALA A 172 -23.72 4.66 -13.49
N SER A 173 -24.08 4.07 -12.35
CA SER A 173 -25.45 4.08 -11.82
C SER A 173 -25.94 5.49 -11.49
N SER A 174 -25.11 6.33 -10.87
CA SER A 174 -25.47 7.73 -10.59
C SER A 174 -25.65 8.57 -11.86
N ALA A 175 -24.92 8.27 -12.94
CA ALA A 175 -25.08 8.95 -14.23
C ALA A 175 -26.35 8.51 -14.99
N LEU A 176 -26.94 7.37 -14.63
CA LEU A 176 -28.16 6.82 -15.22
C LEU A 176 -29.44 7.27 -14.49
N LEU A 177 -29.33 7.85 -13.29
CA LEU A 177 -30.45 8.44 -12.57
C LEU A 177 -30.64 9.89 -13.03
N PRO A 178 -31.79 10.27 -13.61
CA PRO A 178 -32.04 11.66 -13.96
C PRO A 178 -32.09 12.50 -12.70
N THR A 179 -31.37 13.63 -12.70
CA THR A 179 -31.47 14.65 -11.66
C THR A 179 -32.90 15.18 -11.65
N VAL A 180 -33.72 14.74 -10.70
CA VAL A 180 -35.04 15.31 -10.48
C VAL A 180 -34.82 16.65 -9.79
N HIS A 181 -34.94 17.73 -10.56
CA HIS A 181 -35.06 19.11 -10.07
C HIS A 181 -36.52 19.42 -9.72
#